data_AF-A0A925LVF4-F1
#
_entry.id   AF-A0A925LVF4-F1
#
_cell.length_a   1.000
_cell.length_b   1.000
_cell.length_c   1.000
_cell.angle_alpha   90.00
_cell.angle_beta   90.00
_cell.angle_gamma   90.00
#
_symmetry.space_group_name_H-M   'P 1'
#
loop_
_entity.id
_entity.type
_entity.pdbx_description
1 polymer ?
#
loop_
_entity_poly.entity_id
_entity_poly.type
_entity_poly.pdbx_seq_one_letter_code
_entity_poly.pdbx_strand_id
1 'polypeptide(L)'
;AAIAVGSGLQSESWLHEDASIPIRLELPAQAPSVRANVRLGMQPRGSGIEVLETIGFEIEHRDLAVLSLTVPAGIEPTVRISGQSEILRATTIDAETRSFRLPEARRGTLTFEVNYIWTPTVTTDPLPLILPEAAEVLSIEAGTGSGSGLTVQDNTNWQPVYSEKFDAAWQTSQPVTTIPLLWQQGLALSSGGSPDLILARTQILGNQILTTTLALYETLPDVITVETPLDAGLDAIKIDQQLLTSDEALRLGNVQREKLVERGVSRLTIRTFRTALPTGPASDVQVGPRILEISIRERMPQQSSLWLSATLERATIVGESPSVPVIWYTGSHEEFQPASASSDFISLTRHWSMLLPWGENARRIADRQLKAILSPYPTELQLAATETLDTWIAASDHHDLFFGAAAAGALPLNLIPFVSLLLLSATVCVIFFVVSSVLRRITIIVPLLLIGCGALVACLIVPEWTSLLSPYVAMGVVFGSVSVIFQRLISDRRMRFPKASQVGEYPTVFGYSGMLSHAITERPEPAAAPSGTKSDFNVSSFV
;
A
#
# COMPACT_ATOMS: atom_id res chain seq x y z
N ALA A 1 53.15 -43.59 -66.69
CA ALA A 1 52.15 -43.05 -65.75
C ALA A 1 51.93 -44.08 -64.65
N ALA A 2 52.04 -43.82 -63.35
CA ALA A 2 52.50 -42.66 -62.58
C ALA A 2 53.07 -43.22 -61.26
N ILE A 3 54.04 -42.51 -60.70
CA ILE A 3 54.90 -42.91 -59.57
C ILE A 3 54.21 -42.52 -58.25
N ALA A 4 54.14 -43.43 -57.29
CA ALA A 4 53.84 -43.11 -55.89
C ALA A 4 55.12 -43.31 -55.07
N VAL A 5 55.72 -42.20 -54.65
CA VAL A 5 56.92 -42.10 -53.82
C VAL A 5 56.52 -42.37 -52.37
N GLY A 6 57.28 -43.23 -51.70
CA GLY A 6 57.07 -43.60 -50.31
C GLY A 6 57.61 -42.58 -49.31
N SER A 7 57.14 -42.70 -48.07
CA SER A 7 57.95 -42.44 -46.88
C SER A 7 57.29 -43.14 -45.70
N GLY A 8 57.86 -44.28 -45.31
CA GLY A 8 57.66 -44.80 -43.96
C GLY A 8 58.31 -43.80 -43.01
N LEU A 9 57.55 -43.31 -42.04
CA LEU A 9 58.04 -42.50 -40.94
C LEU A 9 59.10 -43.30 -40.16
N GLN A 10 60.36 -43.10 -40.50
CA GLN A 10 61.47 -43.46 -39.64
C GLN A 10 61.44 -42.49 -38.46
N SER A 11 61.19 -43.03 -37.27
CA SER A 11 61.40 -42.36 -35.99
C SER A 11 62.90 -42.09 -35.84
N GLU A 12 63.39 -40.98 -36.36
CA GLU A 12 64.71 -40.46 -36.01
C GLU A 12 64.66 -39.95 -34.56
N SER A 13 65.49 -40.54 -33.70
CA SER A 13 65.68 -40.06 -32.34
C SER A 13 66.46 -38.75 -32.36
N TRP A 14 65.89 -37.67 -31.83
CA TRP A 14 66.50 -36.34 -31.75
C TRP A 14 67.58 -36.21 -30.65
N LEU A 15 68.39 -37.24 -30.46
CA LEU A 15 69.57 -37.20 -29.61
C LEU A 15 70.79 -37.06 -30.50
N HIS A 16 71.18 -35.82 -30.78
CA HIS A 16 72.43 -35.53 -31.48
C HIS A 16 73.63 -35.63 -30.53
N GLU A 17 74.77 -36.03 -31.09
CA GLU A 17 76.04 -36.37 -30.43
C GLU A 17 76.83 -35.17 -29.87
N ASP A 18 76.36 -33.93 -30.02
CA ASP A 18 77.11 -32.73 -29.58
C ASP A 18 76.23 -31.74 -28.80
N ALA A 19 76.49 -31.63 -27.49
CA ALA A 19 75.74 -30.79 -26.55
C ALA A 19 76.07 -29.28 -26.64
N SER A 20 76.98 -28.88 -27.55
CA SER A 20 77.50 -27.51 -27.64
C SER A 20 76.77 -26.61 -28.66
N ILE A 21 75.86 -27.16 -29.47
CA ILE A 21 75.16 -26.42 -30.52
C ILE A 21 73.72 -26.12 -30.06
N PRO A 22 73.37 -24.85 -29.75
CA PRO A 22 72.01 -24.50 -29.35
C PRO A 22 71.05 -24.60 -30.55
N ILE A 23 70.06 -25.50 -30.44
CA ILE A 23 68.98 -25.64 -31.42
C ILE A 23 67.95 -24.55 -31.16
N ARG A 24 67.73 -23.67 -32.15
CA ARG A 24 66.65 -22.69 -32.12
C ARG A 24 65.36 -23.36 -32.60
N LEU A 25 64.56 -23.84 -31.64
CA LEU A 25 63.21 -24.33 -31.91
C LEU A 25 62.28 -23.12 -32.05
N GLU A 26 61.95 -22.75 -33.29
CA GLU A 26 60.88 -21.79 -33.55
C GLU A 26 59.53 -22.49 -33.36
N LEU A 27 59.01 -22.42 -32.13
CA LEU A 27 57.64 -22.82 -31.86
C LEU A 27 56.70 -21.87 -32.62
N PRO A 28 55.72 -22.38 -33.39
CA PRO A 28 54.73 -21.51 -34.03
C PRO A 28 54.01 -20.68 -32.97
N ALA A 29 53.77 -19.40 -33.28
CA ALA A 29 53.09 -18.50 -32.35
C ALA A 29 51.71 -19.08 -31.99
N GLN A 30 51.54 -19.47 -30.73
CA GLN A 30 50.25 -19.96 -30.24
C GLN A 30 49.33 -18.76 -29.97
N ALA A 31 48.22 -18.71 -30.69
CA ALA A 31 47.09 -17.84 -30.36
C ALA A 31 46.34 -18.42 -29.14
N PRO A 32 45.74 -17.57 -28.28
CA PRO A 32 44.87 -18.07 -27.23
C PRO A 32 43.71 -18.85 -27.86
N SER A 33 43.45 -20.05 -27.37
CA SER A 33 42.22 -20.77 -27.73
C SER A 33 41.14 -20.32 -26.76
N VAL A 34 40.09 -19.71 -27.28
CA VAL A 34 39.02 -19.12 -26.47
C VAL A 34 37.72 -19.78 -26.86
N ARG A 35 37.04 -20.39 -25.88
CA ARG A 35 35.68 -20.91 -26.04
C ARG A 35 34.72 -20.01 -25.28
N ALA A 36 33.53 -19.79 -25.84
CA ALA A 36 32.53 -18.89 -25.26
C ALA A 36 31.19 -19.59 -25.09
N ASN A 37 30.58 -19.41 -23.93
CA ASN A 37 29.17 -19.70 -23.66
C ASN A 37 28.43 -18.37 -23.50
N VAL A 38 27.41 -18.16 -24.31
CA VAL A 38 26.64 -16.91 -24.32
C VAL A 38 25.29 -17.18 -23.66
N ARG A 39 24.91 -16.33 -22.71
CA ARG A 39 23.60 -16.36 -22.09
C ARG A 39 22.97 -14.99 -22.15
N LEU A 40 21.74 -14.88 -22.59
CA LEU A 40 21.08 -13.62 -22.86
C LEU A 40 19.70 -13.58 -22.20
N GLY A 41 19.45 -12.52 -21.42
CA GLY A 41 18.16 -12.22 -20.82
C GLY A 41 17.51 -11.05 -21.54
N MET A 42 16.25 -11.19 -21.94
CA MET A 42 15.48 -10.17 -22.64
C MET A 42 14.32 -9.68 -21.79
N GLN A 43 14.20 -8.35 -21.67
CA GLN A 43 13.09 -7.71 -20.96
C GLN A 43 12.51 -6.55 -21.79
N PRO A 44 11.20 -6.55 -22.11
CA PRO A 44 10.57 -5.43 -22.77
C PRO A 44 10.52 -4.20 -21.86
N ARG A 45 10.81 -3.02 -22.41
CA ARG A 45 10.74 -1.69 -21.79
C ARG A 45 9.97 -0.75 -22.72
N GLY A 46 9.49 0.38 -22.19
CA GLY A 46 8.76 1.37 -22.99
C GLY A 46 9.58 1.94 -24.17
N SER A 47 10.91 1.90 -24.10
CA SER A 47 11.82 2.39 -25.14
C SER A 47 12.42 1.28 -26.03
N GLY A 48 12.08 0.00 -25.85
CA GLY A 48 12.68 -1.12 -26.62
C GLY A 48 12.82 -2.39 -25.79
N ILE A 49 13.72 -3.29 -26.19
CA ILE A 49 14.10 -4.48 -25.42
C ILE A 49 15.41 -4.18 -24.70
N GLU A 50 15.41 -4.26 -23.37
CA GLU A 50 16.64 -4.29 -22.59
C GLU A 50 17.21 -5.70 -22.65
N VAL A 51 18.48 -5.79 -23.04
CA VAL A 51 19.17 -7.06 -23.27
C VAL A 51 20.38 -7.14 -22.35
N LEU A 52 20.37 -8.14 -21.49
CA LEU A 52 21.48 -8.48 -20.61
C LEU A 52 22.15 -9.75 -21.11
N GLU A 53 23.29 -9.60 -21.75
CA GLU A 53 24.10 -10.69 -22.28
C GLU A 53 25.26 -10.99 -21.31
N THR A 54 25.47 -12.26 -21.00
CA THR A 54 26.56 -12.76 -20.17
C THR A 54 27.40 -13.71 -21.02
N ILE A 55 28.66 -13.36 -21.25
CA ILE A 55 29.58 -14.13 -22.08
C ILE A 55 30.62 -14.75 -21.16
N GLY A 56 30.56 -16.07 -21.00
CA GLY A 56 31.53 -16.86 -20.25
C GLY A 56 32.62 -17.40 -21.18
N PHE A 57 33.85 -16.95 -20.98
CA PHE A 57 35.03 -17.41 -21.70
C PHE A 57 35.80 -18.47 -20.93
N GLU A 58 36.23 -19.49 -21.65
CA GLU A 58 37.26 -20.45 -21.24
C GLU A 58 38.51 -20.18 -22.09
N ILE A 59 39.54 -19.60 -21.46
CA ILE A 59 40.76 -19.16 -22.13
C ILE A 59 41.87 -20.18 -21.87
N GLU A 60 42.33 -20.84 -22.94
CA GLU A 60 43.42 -21.81 -22.92
C GLU A 60 44.65 -21.33 -23.71
N HIS A 61 45.78 -22.01 -23.50
CA HIS A 61 47.07 -21.81 -24.17
C HIS A 61 47.81 -20.49 -23.85
N ARG A 62 47.14 -19.32 -23.90
CA ARG A 62 47.78 -18.00 -23.70
C ARG A 62 46.84 -17.01 -23.00
N ASP A 63 47.41 -16.03 -22.31
CA ASP A 63 46.64 -14.99 -21.63
C ASP A 63 45.94 -14.08 -22.63
N LEU A 64 44.67 -13.77 -22.36
CA LEU A 64 43.88 -12.80 -23.10
C LEU A 64 44.09 -11.41 -22.48
N ALA A 65 44.55 -10.45 -23.28
CA ALA A 65 44.78 -9.06 -22.85
C ALA A 65 43.76 -8.07 -23.43
N VAL A 66 43.12 -8.44 -24.55
CA VAL A 66 42.14 -7.62 -25.26
C VAL A 66 40.96 -8.51 -25.64
N LEU A 67 39.76 -8.03 -25.37
CA LEU A 67 38.50 -8.64 -25.79
C LEU A 67 37.98 -7.91 -27.02
N SER A 68 37.77 -8.60 -28.14
CA SER A 68 37.12 -8.03 -29.32
C SER A 68 35.70 -8.57 -29.45
N LEU A 69 34.72 -7.66 -29.47
CA LEU A 69 33.31 -7.97 -29.66
C LEU A 69 32.81 -7.39 -30.98
N THR A 70 32.05 -8.19 -31.73
CA THR A 70 31.32 -7.74 -32.91
C THR A 70 30.04 -7.05 -32.47
N VAL A 71 29.95 -5.74 -32.68
CA VAL A 71 28.84 -4.89 -32.23
C VAL A 71 28.04 -4.41 -33.45
N PRO A 72 26.75 -4.72 -33.54
CA PRO A 72 25.87 -4.25 -34.61
C PRO A 72 25.78 -2.71 -34.68
N ALA A 73 25.58 -2.17 -35.88
CA ALA A 73 25.43 -0.74 -36.09
C ALA A 73 24.24 -0.16 -35.32
N GLY A 74 24.45 0.98 -34.66
CA GLY A 74 23.40 1.68 -33.88
C GLY A 74 23.22 1.21 -32.43
N ILE A 75 23.99 0.21 -31.98
CA ILE A 75 23.96 -0.27 -30.59
C ILE A 75 25.19 0.22 -29.83
N GLU A 76 24.96 0.80 -28.66
CA GLU A 76 26.03 1.18 -27.72
C GLU A 76 25.98 0.27 -26.48
N PRO A 77 26.75 -0.82 -26.47
CA PRO A 77 26.77 -1.71 -25.32
C PRO A 77 27.63 -1.15 -24.20
N THR A 78 27.17 -1.39 -22.97
CA THR A 78 27.97 -1.26 -21.76
C THR A 78 28.55 -2.62 -21.39
N VAL A 79 29.88 -2.71 -21.28
CA VAL A 79 30.59 -3.98 -21.02
C VAL A 79 31.31 -3.90 -19.69
N ARG A 80 31.17 -4.93 -18.86
CA ARG A 80 31.89 -5.07 -17.60
C ARG A 80 32.33 -6.51 -17.35
N ILE A 81 33.33 -6.68 -16.48
CA ILE A 81 33.71 -8.00 -15.96
C ILE A 81 32.74 -8.34 -14.82
N SER A 82 32.19 -9.56 -14.80
CA SER A 82 31.26 -9.98 -13.76
C SER A 82 31.91 -9.89 -12.37
N GLY A 83 31.19 -9.31 -11.41
CA GLY A 83 31.71 -9.03 -10.06
C GLY A 83 32.53 -7.74 -9.94
N GLN A 84 32.77 -7.01 -11.03
CA GLN A 84 33.39 -5.68 -11.01
C GLN A 84 32.36 -4.57 -11.31
N SER A 85 32.52 -3.42 -10.65
CA SER A 85 31.66 -2.25 -10.86
C SER A 85 32.12 -1.35 -11.99
N GLU A 86 33.38 -1.49 -12.45
CA GLU A 86 33.97 -0.63 -13.47
C GLU A 86 33.58 -1.08 -14.88
N ILE A 87 33.13 -0.12 -15.70
CA ILE A 87 32.78 -0.34 -17.11
C ILE A 87 34.06 -0.31 -17.93
N LEU A 88 34.25 -1.31 -18.79
CA LEU A 88 35.37 -1.36 -19.71
C LEU A 88 35.19 -0.32 -20.80
N ARG A 89 36.25 0.47 -21.03
CA ARG A 89 36.26 1.46 -22.10
C ARG A 89 36.56 0.79 -23.44
N ALA A 90 35.68 0.98 -24.41
CA ALA A 90 35.89 0.53 -25.77
C ALA A 90 37.00 1.35 -26.44
N THR A 91 37.85 0.66 -27.17
CA THR A 91 38.79 1.22 -28.15
C THR A 91 38.28 0.77 -29.52
N THR A 92 37.78 1.71 -30.31
CA THR A 92 37.21 1.42 -31.63
C THR A 92 38.34 1.13 -32.61
N ILE A 93 38.32 -0.05 -33.23
CA ILE A 93 39.26 -0.42 -34.30
C ILE A 93 38.55 -0.28 -35.65
N ASP A 94 37.37 -0.89 -35.80
CA ASP A 94 36.50 -0.77 -36.99
C ASP A 94 35.04 -0.43 -36.61
N ALA A 95 34.19 -0.18 -37.62
CA ALA A 95 32.79 0.22 -37.42
C ALA A 95 31.93 -0.88 -36.76
N GLU A 96 32.28 -2.15 -36.96
CA GLU A 96 31.53 -3.32 -36.47
C GLU A 96 32.25 -4.06 -35.34
N THR A 97 33.50 -3.70 -35.01
CA THR A 97 34.28 -4.36 -33.95
C THR A 97 34.70 -3.36 -32.88
N ARG A 98 34.32 -3.66 -31.64
CA ARG A 98 34.75 -2.91 -30.45
C ARG A 98 35.74 -3.76 -29.66
N SER A 99 36.94 -3.22 -29.47
CA SER A 99 37.97 -3.87 -28.65
C SER A 99 37.98 -3.26 -27.24
N PHE A 100 38.09 -4.10 -26.21
CA PHE A 100 38.11 -3.72 -24.81
C PHE A 100 39.41 -4.20 -24.19
N ARG A 101 40.22 -3.26 -23.70
CA ARG A 101 41.46 -3.59 -23.01
C ARG A 101 41.14 -4.08 -21.60
N LEU A 102 41.64 -5.25 -21.25
CA LEU A 102 41.46 -5.80 -19.92
C LEU A 102 42.43 -5.13 -18.92
N PRO A 103 42.01 -4.87 -17.67
CA PRO A 103 42.90 -4.33 -16.63
C PRO A 103 44.11 -5.24 -16.37
N GLU A 104 43.90 -6.55 -16.44
CA GLU A 104 44.91 -7.59 -16.27
C GLU A 104 44.73 -8.65 -17.34
N ALA A 105 45.83 -9.17 -17.89
CA ALA A 105 45.77 -10.31 -18.79
C ALA A 105 45.40 -11.57 -17.99
N ARG A 106 44.43 -12.36 -18.48
CA ARG A 106 43.89 -13.50 -17.74
C ARG A 106 43.83 -14.77 -18.58
N ARG A 107 43.95 -15.89 -17.88
CA ARG A 107 43.78 -17.27 -18.39
C ARG A 107 42.79 -18.01 -17.50
N GLY A 108 42.10 -19.00 -18.06
CA GLY A 108 41.04 -19.74 -17.37
C GLY A 108 39.66 -19.13 -17.61
N THR A 109 38.76 -19.24 -16.63
CA THR A 109 37.36 -18.83 -16.76
C THR A 109 37.19 -17.33 -16.50
N LEU A 110 36.57 -16.61 -17.43
CA LEU A 110 36.28 -15.19 -17.30
C LEU A 110 34.88 -14.88 -17.81
N THR A 111 34.06 -14.18 -17.03
CA THR A 111 32.69 -13.82 -17.40
C THR A 111 32.56 -12.33 -17.60
N PHE A 112 31.94 -11.94 -18.72
CA PHE A 112 31.59 -10.56 -19.02
C PHE A 112 30.10 -10.38 -19.04
N GLU A 113 29.66 -9.19 -18.65
CA GLU A 113 28.27 -8.77 -18.73
C GLU A 113 28.20 -7.59 -19.69
N VAL A 114 27.34 -7.73 -20.69
CA VAL A 114 27.12 -6.80 -21.78
C VAL A 114 25.65 -6.38 -21.71
N ASN A 115 25.38 -5.10 -21.46
CA ASN A 115 24.02 -4.57 -21.41
C ASN A 115 23.82 -3.55 -22.53
N TYR A 116 22.74 -3.70 -23.28
CA TYR A 116 22.33 -2.78 -24.33
C TYR A 116 20.80 -2.72 -24.47
N ILE A 117 20.32 -1.61 -25.05
CA ILE A 117 18.91 -1.45 -25.41
C ILE A 117 18.80 -1.62 -26.93
N TRP A 118 17.89 -2.48 -27.36
CA TRP A 118 17.59 -2.69 -28.76
C TRP A 118 16.17 -2.25 -29.10
N THR A 119 16.05 -1.38 -30.09
CA THR A 119 14.78 -0.84 -30.59
C THR A 119 14.44 -1.48 -31.93
N PRO A 120 13.49 -2.43 -32.00
CA PRO A 120 13.05 -2.98 -33.28
C PRO A 120 12.38 -1.89 -34.13
N THR A 121 12.66 -1.88 -35.44
CA THR A 121 11.92 -1.04 -36.40
C THR A 121 10.61 -1.69 -36.82
N VAL A 122 10.53 -3.02 -36.79
CA VAL A 122 9.35 -3.85 -37.05
C VAL A 122 9.24 -4.94 -35.97
N THR A 123 8.02 -5.36 -35.62
CA THR A 123 7.76 -6.36 -34.55
C THR A 123 8.37 -7.75 -34.78
N THR A 124 8.90 -7.99 -35.97
CA THR A 124 9.55 -9.25 -36.38
C THR A 124 11.04 -9.07 -36.68
N ASP A 125 11.61 -7.91 -36.36
CA ASP A 125 13.04 -7.71 -36.58
C ASP A 125 13.83 -8.71 -35.72
N PRO A 126 14.88 -9.32 -36.27
CA PRO A 126 15.68 -10.25 -35.51
C PRO A 126 16.59 -9.47 -34.55
N LEU A 127 16.59 -9.83 -33.27
CA LEU A 127 17.43 -9.21 -32.24
C LEU A 127 18.89 -9.55 -32.53
N PRO A 128 19.79 -8.57 -32.69
CA PRO A 128 21.18 -8.87 -32.97
C PRO A 128 21.95 -9.22 -31.69
N LEU A 129 22.89 -10.16 -31.81
CA LEU A 129 23.76 -10.65 -30.72
C LEU A 129 25.13 -9.97 -30.76
N ILE A 130 25.75 -9.77 -29.59
CA ILE A 130 27.11 -9.25 -29.49
C ILE A 130 28.07 -10.41 -29.25
N LEU A 131 28.65 -10.92 -30.34
CA LEU A 131 29.50 -12.10 -30.28
C LEU A 131 30.99 -11.75 -30.17
N PRO A 132 31.80 -12.60 -29.49
CA PRO A 132 33.25 -12.48 -29.53
C PRO A 132 33.83 -12.87 -30.90
N GLU A 133 34.73 -12.05 -31.42
CA GLU A 133 35.32 -12.25 -32.76
C GLU A 133 36.30 -13.43 -32.80
N ALA A 134 37.13 -13.56 -31.76
CA ALA A 134 38.24 -14.53 -31.71
C ALA A 134 37.92 -15.80 -30.88
N ALA A 135 36.64 -16.07 -30.60
CA ALA A 135 36.24 -17.20 -29.77
C ALA A 135 35.28 -18.16 -30.48
N GLU A 136 35.43 -19.45 -30.18
CA GLU A 136 34.50 -20.49 -30.61
C GLU A 136 33.28 -20.50 -29.68
N VAL A 137 32.12 -20.10 -30.19
CA VAL A 137 30.86 -20.09 -29.42
C VAL A 137 30.30 -21.51 -29.36
N LEU A 138 30.26 -22.08 -28.15
CA LEU A 138 29.80 -23.46 -27.92
C LEU A 138 28.27 -23.56 -27.84
N SER A 139 27.66 -22.60 -27.13
CA SER A 139 26.22 -22.55 -26.95
C SER A 139 25.74 -21.14 -26.67
N ILE A 140 24.51 -20.86 -27.10
CA ILE A 140 23.79 -19.61 -26.86
C ILE A 140 22.47 -19.97 -26.18
N GLU A 141 22.28 -19.52 -24.95
CA GLU A 141 21.01 -19.61 -24.20
C GLU A 141 20.33 -18.23 -24.22
N ALA A 142 19.16 -18.12 -24.82
CA ALA A 142 18.34 -16.92 -24.78
C ALA A 142 17.12 -17.15 -23.89
N GLY A 143 16.86 -16.25 -22.95
CA GLY A 143 15.73 -16.39 -22.04
C GLY A 143 15.01 -15.08 -21.80
N THR A 144 13.77 -15.21 -21.34
CA THR A 144 12.86 -14.09 -21.10
C THR A 144 12.25 -14.20 -19.70
N GLY A 145 11.96 -13.05 -19.10
CA GLY A 145 11.25 -12.99 -17.82
C GLY A 145 9.73 -13.19 -17.98
N SER A 146 9.06 -13.39 -16.84
CA SER A 146 7.62 -13.63 -16.75
C SER A 146 6.84 -12.52 -17.44
N GLY A 147 5.93 -12.89 -18.33
CA GLY A 147 5.07 -11.93 -19.02
C GLY A 147 5.79 -11.05 -20.05
N SER A 148 7.02 -11.38 -20.46
CA SER A 148 7.71 -10.67 -21.53
C SER A 148 7.05 -10.81 -22.90
N GLY A 149 6.31 -11.90 -23.14
CA GLY A 149 5.66 -12.23 -24.42
C GLY A 149 6.58 -12.38 -25.62
N LEU A 150 7.88 -12.40 -25.37
CA LEU A 150 8.91 -12.64 -26.35
C LEU A 150 9.05 -14.16 -26.51
N THR A 151 8.95 -14.62 -27.75
CA THR A 151 9.19 -16.03 -28.09
C THR A 151 10.14 -16.12 -29.28
N VAL A 152 10.97 -17.16 -29.33
CA VAL A 152 11.84 -17.40 -30.49
C VAL A 152 11.04 -18.18 -31.53
N GLN A 153 11.01 -17.68 -32.77
CA GLN A 153 10.18 -18.25 -33.85
C GLN A 153 10.81 -19.48 -34.51
N ASP A 154 12.14 -19.59 -34.46
CA ASP A 154 12.89 -20.62 -35.16
C ASP A 154 13.11 -21.87 -34.29
N ASN A 155 12.06 -22.71 -34.21
CA ASN A 155 12.12 -23.99 -33.49
C ASN A 155 13.08 -25.02 -34.10
N THR A 156 13.67 -24.76 -35.28
CA THR A 156 14.60 -25.69 -35.92
C THR A 156 16.02 -25.51 -35.39
N ASN A 157 16.44 -24.26 -35.18
CA ASN A 157 17.76 -23.95 -34.65
C ASN A 157 17.75 -23.66 -33.14
N TRP A 158 16.60 -23.24 -32.59
CA TRP A 158 16.43 -22.94 -31.17
C TRP A 158 15.52 -23.97 -30.51
N GLN A 159 16.07 -24.70 -29.54
CA GLN A 159 15.31 -25.69 -28.78
C GLN A 159 14.90 -25.10 -27.43
N PRO A 160 13.65 -25.26 -26.98
CA PRO A 160 13.24 -24.82 -25.65
C PRO A 160 13.97 -25.63 -24.57
N VAL A 161 14.51 -24.94 -23.57
CA VAL A 161 15.26 -25.55 -22.46
C VAL A 161 14.74 -25.01 -21.14
N TYR A 162 14.73 -25.86 -20.11
CA TYR A 162 14.41 -25.43 -18.76
C TYR A 162 15.55 -24.57 -18.18
N SER A 163 15.23 -23.42 -17.62
CA SER A 163 16.18 -22.54 -16.95
C SER A 163 15.63 -22.12 -15.59
N GLU A 164 16.46 -22.15 -14.56
CA GLU A 164 16.04 -21.70 -13.22
C GLU A 164 15.92 -20.17 -13.12
N LYS A 165 16.54 -19.41 -14.05
CA LYS A 165 16.53 -17.94 -14.00
C LYS A 165 15.55 -17.28 -14.97
N PHE A 166 15.03 -18.03 -15.93
CA PHE A 166 14.15 -17.50 -16.98
C PHE A 166 12.89 -18.34 -17.05
N ASP A 167 11.74 -17.69 -17.20
CA ASP A 167 10.46 -18.38 -17.28
C ASP A 167 10.27 -19.10 -18.62
N ALA A 168 10.86 -18.54 -19.68
CA ALA A 168 11.04 -19.23 -20.95
C ALA A 168 12.49 -19.08 -21.40
N ALA A 169 13.11 -20.18 -21.83
CA ALA A 169 14.45 -20.19 -22.36
C ALA A 169 14.57 -21.10 -23.58
N TRP A 170 15.47 -20.73 -24.48
CA TRP A 170 15.82 -21.44 -25.69
C TRP A 170 17.33 -21.54 -25.81
N GLN A 171 17.81 -22.66 -26.32
CA GLN A 171 19.23 -22.90 -26.53
C GLN A 171 19.51 -23.26 -27.99
N THR A 172 20.62 -22.77 -28.51
CA THR A 172 21.20 -23.22 -29.78
C THR A 172 22.68 -23.52 -29.61
N SER A 173 23.17 -24.53 -30.32
CA SER A 173 24.59 -24.85 -30.47
C SER A 173 25.10 -24.52 -31.87
N GLN A 174 24.27 -23.93 -32.73
CA GLN A 174 24.66 -23.48 -34.06
C GLN A 174 25.21 -22.05 -33.99
N PRO A 175 26.13 -21.67 -34.91
CA PRO A 175 26.59 -20.30 -35.00
C PRO A 175 25.47 -19.40 -35.54
N VAL A 176 24.89 -18.58 -34.66
CA VAL A 176 23.79 -17.67 -35.00
C VAL A 176 24.18 -16.25 -34.59
N THR A 177 23.94 -15.26 -35.46
CA THR A 177 24.24 -13.84 -35.20
C THR A 177 23.03 -13.02 -34.77
N THR A 178 21.82 -13.55 -34.93
CA THR A 178 20.57 -12.88 -34.58
C THR A 178 19.52 -13.86 -34.02
N ILE A 179 18.69 -13.39 -33.09
CA ILE A 179 17.59 -14.16 -32.53
C ILE A 179 16.29 -13.77 -33.27
N PRO A 180 15.63 -14.70 -33.98
CA PRO A 180 14.35 -14.42 -34.61
C PRO A 180 13.27 -14.34 -33.53
N LEU A 181 12.99 -13.12 -33.08
CA LEU A 181 11.98 -12.85 -32.07
C LEU A 181 10.61 -12.68 -32.71
N LEU A 182 9.64 -13.38 -32.15
CA LEU A 182 8.23 -13.13 -32.34
C LEU A 182 7.69 -12.45 -31.08
N TRP A 183 7.23 -11.22 -31.28
CA TRP A 183 6.41 -10.54 -30.29
C TRP A 183 5.02 -11.17 -30.31
N GLN A 184 4.69 -11.98 -29.30
CA GLN A 184 3.31 -12.45 -29.18
C GLN A 184 2.45 -11.26 -28.77
N GLN A 185 1.79 -10.65 -29.76
CA GLN A 185 0.80 -9.61 -29.53
C GLN A 185 -0.24 -10.14 -28.55
N GLY A 186 -0.22 -9.62 -27.32
CA GLY A 186 -1.07 -10.03 -26.21
C GLY A 186 -0.36 -10.70 -25.02
N LEU A 187 0.90 -11.15 -25.15
CA LEU A 187 1.67 -11.72 -24.02
C LEU A 187 2.85 -10.88 -23.59
N ALA A 188 3.22 -9.85 -24.36
CA ALA A 188 4.23 -8.89 -23.95
C ALA A 188 3.60 -7.87 -23.02
N LEU A 189 3.56 -8.26 -21.76
CA LEU A 189 3.04 -7.51 -20.64
C LEU A 189 4.14 -6.54 -20.21
N SER A 190 4.24 -5.40 -20.88
CA SER A 190 4.60 -4.20 -20.13
C SER A 190 3.45 -3.97 -19.15
N SER A 191 3.65 -4.23 -17.84
CA SER A 191 2.67 -3.87 -16.82
C SER A 191 2.42 -2.36 -16.97
N GLY A 192 1.25 -2.03 -17.53
CA GLY A 192 0.95 -0.70 -18.00
C GLY A 192 0.71 0.27 -16.85
N GLY A 193 1.10 1.53 -17.11
CA GLY A 193 0.84 2.77 -16.37
C GLY A 193 0.31 2.70 -14.93
N SER A 194 0.95 3.42 -14.01
CA SER A 194 0.36 3.69 -12.70
C SER A 194 -0.93 4.50 -12.85
N PRO A 195 -2.02 4.17 -12.13
CA PRO A 195 -3.22 5.02 -12.10
C PRO A 195 -2.93 6.37 -11.43
N ASP A 196 -3.66 7.42 -11.82
CA ASP A 196 -3.46 8.77 -11.31
C ASP A 196 -4.17 8.99 -9.95
N LEU A 197 -5.31 8.30 -9.77
CA LEU A 197 -6.14 8.34 -8.57
C LEU A 197 -6.84 7.00 -8.38
N ILE A 198 -6.91 6.53 -7.14
CA ILE A 198 -7.67 5.33 -6.77
C ILE A 198 -8.78 5.73 -5.81
N LEU A 199 -10.01 5.34 -6.14
CA LEU A 199 -11.16 5.44 -5.24
C LEU A 199 -11.58 4.03 -4.83
N ALA A 200 -11.63 3.75 -3.54
CA ALA A 200 -12.13 2.48 -3.01
C ALA A 200 -13.46 2.71 -2.31
N ARG A 201 -14.44 1.85 -2.53
CA ARG A 201 -15.72 1.84 -1.83
C ARG A 201 -15.90 0.50 -1.15
N THR A 202 -16.09 0.51 0.16
CA THR A 202 -16.47 -0.70 0.88
C THR A 202 -17.90 -0.61 1.36
N GLN A 203 -18.68 -1.65 1.07
CA GLN A 203 -20.01 -1.88 1.59
C GLN A 203 -20.03 -3.25 2.28
N ILE A 204 -20.41 -3.28 3.55
CA ILE A 204 -20.68 -4.56 4.22
C ILE A 204 -22.12 -4.97 3.84
N LEU A 205 -22.37 -6.25 3.62
CA LEU A 205 -23.66 -6.83 3.24
C LEU A 205 -23.86 -8.09 4.09
N GLY A 206 -24.39 -7.90 5.31
CA GLY A 206 -24.45 -8.98 6.30
C GLY A 206 -23.06 -9.51 6.64
N ASN A 207 -22.81 -10.80 6.37
CA ASN A 207 -21.51 -11.45 6.62
C ASN A 207 -20.53 -11.35 5.45
N GLN A 208 -20.80 -10.50 4.46
CA GLN A 208 -19.93 -10.30 3.30
C GLN A 208 -19.49 -8.84 3.23
N ILE A 209 -18.29 -8.61 2.70
CA ILE A 209 -17.75 -7.29 2.41
C ILE A 209 -17.64 -7.19 0.90
N LEU A 210 -18.26 -6.17 0.30
CA LEU A 210 -18.08 -5.82 -1.10
C LEU A 210 -17.17 -4.59 -1.18
N THR A 211 -15.95 -4.78 -1.66
CA THR A 211 -15.01 -3.69 -1.94
C THR A 211 -14.95 -3.43 -3.45
N THR A 212 -15.37 -2.24 -3.86
CA THR A 212 -15.31 -1.73 -5.23
C THR A 212 -14.08 -0.83 -5.34
N THR A 213 -13.12 -1.17 -6.19
CA THR A 213 -11.93 -0.36 -6.49
C THR A 213 -12.14 0.30 -7.84
N LEU A 214 -12.15 1.62 -7.88
CA LEU A 214 -12.09 2.43 -9.10
C LEU A 214 -10.68 2.97 -9.29
N ALA A 215 -10.04 2.61 -10.38
CA ALA A 215 -8.79 3.23 -10.81
C ALA A 215 -9.07 4.17 -11.97
N LEU A 216 -8.68 5.44 -11.80
CA LEU A 216 -8.82 6.47 -12.82
C LEU A 216 -7.49 6.65 -13.55
N TYR A 217 -7.57 6.66 -14.88
CA TYR A 217 -6.44 6.87 -15.77
C TYR A 217 -6.71 8.07 -16.68
N GLU A 218 -5.71 8.93 -16.88
CA GLU A 218 -5.74 9.90 -17.97
C GLU A 218 -5.65 9.21 -19.33
N THR A 219 -4.77 8.21 -19.45
CA THR A 219 -4.67 7.32 -20.62
C THR A 219 -4.67 5.87 -20.17
N LEU A 220 -5.62 5.08 -20.68
CA LEU A 220 -5.74 3.69 -20.30
C LEU A 220 -4.59 2.88 -20.94
N PRO A 221 -3.78 2.14 -20.16
CA PRO A 221 -2.74 1.31 -20.74
C PRO A 221 -3.33 0.11 -21.48
N ASP A 222 -2.57 -0.41 -22.45
CA ASP A 222 -2.97 -1.52 -23.34
C ASP A 222 -3.28 -2.84 -22.59
N VAL A 223 -2.65 -3.03 -21.42
CA VAL A 223 -2.87 -4.17 -20.54
C VAL A 223 -2.78 -3.73 -19.08
N ILE A 224 -3.76 -4.16 -18.29
CA ILE A 224 -3.83 -3.92 -16.84
C ILE A 224 -3.77 -5.26 -16.13
N THR A 225 -2.81 -5.40 -15.23
CA THR A 225 -2.64 -6.56 -14.37
C THR A 225 -3.08 -6.21 -12.96
N VAL A 226 -3.99 -7.00 -12.41
CA VAL A 226 -4.63 -6.75 -11.11
C VAL A 226 -4.49 -7.97 -10.23
N GLU A 227 -4.09 -7.75 -8.99
CA GLU A 227 -3.93 -8.76 -7.96
C GLU A 227 -5.04 -8.61 -6.92
N THR A 228 -5.74 -9.72 -6.68
CA THR A 228 -6.81 -9.82 -5.69
C THR A 228 -6.51 -10.96 -4.71
N PRO A 229 -7.02 -10.91 -3.47
CA PRO A 229 -6.82 -11.99 -2.51
C PRO A 229 -7.42 -13.30 -3.04
N LEU A 230 -6.77 -14.44 -2.78
CA LEU A 230 -7.22 -15.73 -3.31
C LEU A 230 -8.60 -16.16 -2.75
N ASP A 231 -8.88 -15.77 -1.50
CA ASP A 231 -10.13 -16.09 -0.79
C ASP A 231 -11.29 -15.14 -1.17
N ALA A 232 -10.98 -14.08 -1.92
CA ALA A 232 -11.96 -13.10 -2.34
C ALA A 232 -12.63 -13.51 -3.66
N GLY A 233 -13.96 -13.44 -3.68
CA GLY A 233 -14.77 -13.66 -4.88
C GLY A 233 -14.77 -12.42 -5.76
N LEU A 234 -14.35 -12.55 -7.02
CA LEU A 234 -14.50 -11.49 -8.01
C LEU A 234 -15.98 -11.40 -8.44
N ASP A 235 -16.60 -10.23 -8.25
CA ASP A 235 -18.01 -9.99 -8.58
C ASP A 235 -18.15 -9.37 -9.98
N ALA A 236 -17.44 -8.27 -10.22
CA ALA A 236 -17.51 -7.53 -11.48
C ALA A 236 -16.17 -6.88 -11.84
N ILE A 237 -15.90 -6.78 -13.13
CA ILE A 237 -14.87 -5.93 -13.72
C ILE A 237 -15.58 -5.08 -14.77
N LYS A 238 -15.43 -3.76 -14.72
CA LYS A 238 -15.95 -2.86 -15.74
C LYS A 238 -14.89 -1.88 -16.23
N ILE A 239 -14.92 -1.57 -17.51
CA ILE A 239 -14.18 -0.44 -18.09
C ILE A 239 -15.20 0.51 -18.70
N ASP A 240 -15.20 1.78 -18.27
CA ASP A 240 -16.11 2.82 -18.77
C ASP A 240 -17.57 2.35 -18.86
N GLN A 241 -18.05 1.71 -17.79
CA GLN A 241 -19.41 1.15 -17.63
C GLN A 241 -19.70 -0.17 -18.39
N GLN A 242 -18.77 -0.68 -19.20
CA GLN A 242 -18.91 -1.99 -19.86
C GLN A 242 -18.46 -3.15 -18.97
N LEU A 243 -19.34 -4.12 -18.74
CA LEU A 243 -19.06 -5.28 -17.91
C LEU A 243 -18.21 -6.32 -18.66
N LEU A 244 -17.03 -6.63 -18.12
CA LEU A 244 -16.08 -7.62 -18.66
C LEU A 244 -16.19 -9.00 -17.97
N THR A 245 -17.14 -9.18 -17.05
CA THR A 245 -17.42 -10.46 -16.38
C THR A 245 -18.55 -11.26 -17.01
N SER A 246 -19.11 -10.81 -18.15
CA SER A 246 -20.05 -11.63 -18.91
C SER A 246 -19.34 -12.85 -19.54
N ASP A 247 -20.05 -13.97 -19.67
CA ASP A 247 -19.55 -15.21 -20.29
C ASP A 247 -18.95 -14.98 -21.71
N GLU A 248 -19.38 -13.92 -22.39
CA GLU A 248 -18.86 -13.52 -23.71
C GLU A 248 -17.46 -12.88 -23.64
N ALA A 249 -17.18 -12.04 -22.65
CA ALA A 249 -15.87 -11.39 -22.48
C ALA A 249 -14.78 -12.38 -22.04
N LEU A 250 -15.16 -13.40 -21.25
CA LEU A 250 -14.30 -14.54 -20.90
C LEU A 250 -14.01 -15.44 -22.12
N ARG A 251 -15.01 -15.66 -23.00
CA ARG A 251 -14.84 -16.41 -24.26
C ARG A 251 -13.95 -15.70 -25.28
N LEU A 252 -13.92 -14.37 -25.26
CA LEU A 252 -13.07 -13.54 -26.12
C LEU A 252 -11.60 -13.49 -25.67
N GLY A 253 -11.26 -14.04 -24.49
CA GLY A 253 -9.88 -14.07 -23.98
C GLY A 253 -9.35 -12.70 -23.53
N ASN A 254 -10.25 -11.74 -23.27
CA ASN A 254 -9.88 -10.38 -22.85
C ASN A 254 -9.45 -10.30 -21.38
N VAL A 255 -9.90 -11.26 -20.56
CA VAL A 255 -9.50 -11.39 -19.15
C VAL A 255 -8.90 -12.78 -18.94
N GLN A 256 -7.62 -12.82 -18.57
CA GLN A 256 -6.93 -14.05 -18.18
C GLN A 256 -6.79 -14.08 -16.66
N ARG A 257 -7.22 -15.18 -16.03
CA ARG A 257 -7.10 -15.37 -14.58
C ARG A 257 -6.07 -16.44 -14.28
N GLU A 258 -5.06 -16.07 -13.51
CA GLU A 258 -4.02 -16.96 -13.00
C GLU A 258 -4.11 -16.99 -11.47
N LYS A 259 -4.04 -18.19 -10.89
CA LYS A 259 -4.04 -18.36 -9.43
C LYS A 259 -2.60 -18.61 -8.98
N LEU A 260 -2.02 -17.65 -8.27
CA LEU A 260 -0.68 -17.74 -7.71
C LEU A 260 -0.79 -18.22 -6.26
N VAL A 261 -0.91 -19.54 -6.10
CA VAL A 261 -1.16 -20.18 -4.79
C VAL A 261 -0.03 -19.89 -3.80
N GLU A 262 1.22 -19.78 -4.26
CA GLU A 262 2.39 -19.50 -3.41
C GLU A 262 2.34 -18.12 -2.72
N ARG A 263 1.68 -17.14 -3.34
CA ARG A 263 1.53 -15.78 -2.79
C ARG A 263 0.17 -15.53 -2.15
N GLY A 264 -0.76 -16.49 -2.22
CA GLY A 264 -2.13 -16.31 -1.71
C GLY A 264 -2.94 -15.29 -2.51
N VAL A 265 -2.60 -15.06 -3.78
CA VAL A 265 -3.20 -14.00 -4.63
C VAL A 265 -3.71 -14.62 -5.93
N SER A 266 -4.84 -14.12 -6.43
CA SER A 266 -5.28 -14.37 -7.81
C SER A 266 -4.97 -13.16 -8.69
N ARG A 267 -4.22 -13.39 -9.77
CA ARG A 267 -3.81 -12.38 -10.72
C ARG A 267 -4.76 -12.40 -11.92
N LEU A 268 -5.20 -11.21 -12.31
CA LEU A 268 -6.11 -10.96 -13.42
C LEU A 268 -5.40 -10.08 -14.43
N THR A 269 -5.30 -10.53 -15.67
CA THR A 269 -4.70 -9.77 -16.76
C THR A 269 -5.81 -9.35 -17.71
N ILE A 270 -6.04 -8.05 -17.82
CA ILE A 270 -7.11 -7.45 -18.61
C ILE A 270 -6.49 -6.76 -19.83
N ARG A 271 -6.82 -7.24 -21.03
CA ARG A 271 -6.39 -6.64 -22.30
C ARG A 271 -7.38 -5.57 -22.71
N THR A 272 -6.91 -4.35 -22.89
CA THR A 272 -7.76 -3.18 -23.19
C THR A 272 -7.76 -2.84 -24.70
N PHE A 273 -6.73 -3.28 -25.44
CA PHE A 273 -6.51 -2.96 -26.87
C PHE A 273 -7.51 -3.58 -27.87
N ARG A 274 -8.52 -4.35 -27.42
CA ARG A 274 -9.47 -5.04 -28.31
C ARG A 274 -10.94 -4.93 -27.92
N THR A 275 -11.32 -4.02 -27.04
CA THR A 275 -12.73 -3.57 -27.00
C THR A 275 -12.98 -2.67 -28.22
N ALA A 276 -13.07 -3.28 -29.40
CA ALA A 276 -13.98 -2.78 -30.41
C ALA A 276 -15.36 -2.78 -29.76
N LEU A 277 -15.74 -1.63 -29.20
CA LEU A 277 -17.09 -1.31 -28.78
C LEU A 277 -18.07 -1.81 -29.85
N PRO A 278 -18.85 -2.88 -29.63
CA PRO A 278 -19.84 -3.29 -30.60
C PRO A 278 -21.10 -2.48 -30.33
N THR A 279 -21.08 -1.18 -30.64
CA THR A 279 -22.21 -0.30 -31.01
C THR A 279 -21.78 1.16 -30.89
N GLY A 280 -21.14 1.68 -31.92
CA GLY A 280 -20.84 3.09 -32.09
C GLY A 280 -19.92 3.25 -33.30
N PRO A 281 -20.19 4.16 -34.24
CA PRO A 281 -19.33 4.32 -35.41
C PRO A 281 -17.90 4.63 -34.95
N ALA A 282 -16.96 3.94 -35.59
CA ALA A 282 -15.52 4.11 -35.41
C ALA A 282 -15.10 5.54 -35.78
N SER A 283 -15.17 6.44 -34.81
CA SER A 283 -14.61 7.79 -34.89
C SER A 283 -14.20 8.25 -33.50
N ASP A 284 -12.98 8.75 -33.44
CA ASP A 284 -12.30 9.42 -32.34
C ASP A 284 -11.75 8.57 -31.20
N VAL A 285 -10.42 8.64 -31.09
CA VAL A 285 -9.66 8.54 -29.84
C VAL A 285 -10.35 9.46 -28.85
N GLN A 286 -11.26 8.92 -28.06
CA GLN A 286 -11.96 9.65 -27.02
C GLN A 286 -10.92 10.06 -25.96
N VAL A 287 -10.48 11.31 -26.07
CA VAL A 287 -9.69 12.04 -25.08
C VAL A 287 -10.60 12.28 -23.89
N GLY A 288 -10.34 11.59 -22.79
CA GLY A 288 -11.12 11.67 -21.56
C GLY A 288 -10.68 10.62 -20.54
N PRO A 289 -10.94 10.84 -19.24
CA PRO A 289 -10.52 9.95 -18.17
C PRO A 289 -11.22 8.60 -18.30
N ARG A 290 -10.42 7.53 -18.18
CA ARG A 290 -10.88 6.15 -18.29
C ARG A 290 -11.00 5.55 -16.90
N ILE A 291 -12.12 4.89 -16.62
CA ILE A 291 -12.44 4.35 -15.30
C ILE A 291 -12.46 2.83 -15.36
N LEU A 292 -11.57 2.21 -14.60
CA LEU A 292 -11.57 0.77 -14.34
C LEU A 292 -12.24 0.50 -12.99
N GLU A 293 -13.36 -0.22 -12.99
CA GLU A 293 -14.07 -0.67 -11.79
C GLU A 293 -13.83 -2.16 -11.55
N ILE A 294 -13.41 -2.51 -10.33
CA ILE A 294 -13.20 -3.90 -9.92
C ILE A 294 -13.90 -4.12 -8.59
N SER A 295 -14.84 -5.05 -8.58
CA SER A 295 -15.66 -5.38 -7.42
C SER A 295 -15.24 -6.74 -6.87
N ILE A 296 -14.79 -6.73 -5.63
CA ILE A 296 -14.31 -7.90 -4.89
C ILE A 296 -15.25 -8.13 -3.71
N ARG A 297 -15.57 -9.40 -3.45
CA ARG A 297 -16.43 -9.85 -2.37
C ARG A 297 -15.66 -10.77 -1.43
N GLU A 298 -15.54 -10.35 -0.18
CA GLU A 298 -14.88 -11.10 0.89
C GLU A 298 -15.90 -11.56 1.92
N ARG A 299 -15.57 -12.64 2.64
CA ARG A 299 -16.36 -13.06 3.80
C ARG A 299 -15.82 -12.34 5.02
N MET A 300 -16.70 -11.74 5.82
CA MET A 300 -16.27 -11.14 7.09
C MET A 300 -15.69 -12.22 8.02
N PRO A 301 -14.57 -11.94 8.70
CA PRO A 301 -14.09 -12.80 9.76
C PRO A 301 -15.13 -12.83 10.89
N GLN A 302 -15.59 -14.03 11.27
CA GLN A 302 -16.48 -14.20 12.41
C GLN A 302 -15.68 -14.01 13.70
N GLN A 303 -15.73 -12.80 14.28
CA GLN A 303 -15.18 -12.53 15.60
C GLN A 303 -16.30 -12.07 16.55
N SER A 304 -16.39 -12.74 17.70
CA SER A 304 -17.35 -12.46 18.77
C SER A 304 -16.70 -11.61 19.86
N SER A 305 -16.39 -10.36 19.53
CA SER A 305 -15.78 -9.40 20.47
C SER A 305 -16.58 -8.10 20.55
N LEU A 306 -16.33 -7.29 21.61
CA LEU A 306 -17.00 -6.01 21.87
C LEU A 306 -16.81 -4.96 20.75
N TRP A 307 -15.82 -5.18 19.88
CA TRP A 307 -15.58 -4.52 18.60
C TRP A 307 -15.05 -5.56 17.61
N LEU A 308 -15.23 -5.34 16.31
CA LEU A 308 -14.73 -6.24 15.26
C LEU A 308 -13.57 -5.56 14.52
N SER A 309 -12.41 -6.19 14.47
CA SER A 309 -11.27 -5.69 13.68
C SER A 309 -11.37 -6.27 12.27
N ALA A 310 -11.63 -5.42 11.29
CA ALA A 310 -11.70 -5.80 9.88
C ALA A 310 -10.54 -5.16 9.12
N THR A 311 -9.77 -5.97 8.40
CA THR A 311 -8.81 -5.49 7.40
C THR A 311 -9.51 -5.51 6.05
N LEU A 312 -9.78 -4.33 5.49
CA LEU A 312 -10.44 -4.20 4.21
C LEU A 312 -9.39 -4.21 3.10
N GLU A 313 -9.41 -5.25 2.28
CA GLU A 313 -8.51 -5.38 1.14
C GLU A 313 -9.16 -4.81 -0.13
N ARG A 314 -8.33 -4.28 -1.03
CA ARG A 314 -8.72 -3.76 -2.34
C ARG A 314 -8.03 -4.53 -3.45
N ALA A 315 -8.52 -4.35 -4.68
CA ALA A 315 -7.77 -4.79 -5.85
C ALA A 315 -6.48 -3.98 -5.96
N THR A 316 -5.33 -4.65 -6.07
CA THR A 316 -4.03 -4.01 -6.23
C THR A 316 -3.60 -4.06 -7.69
N ILE A 317 -3.20 -2.93 -8.27
CA ILE A 317 -2.78 -2.90 -9.68
C ILE A 317 -1.28 -3.12 -9.72
N VAL A 318 -0.84 -4.13 -10.45
CA VAL A 318 0.59 -4.43 -10.61
C VAL A 318 1.22 -3.33 -11.45
N GLY A 319 2.15 -2.58 -10.84
CA GLY A 319 2.74 -1.37 -11.42
C GLY A 319 2.19 -0.06 -10.83
N GLU A 320 1.28 -0.12 -9.84
CA GLU A 320 0.85 1.08 -9.12
C GLU A 320 2.04 1.76 -8.41
N SER A 321 2.14 3.09 -8.55
CA SER A 321 3.17 3.84 -7.82
C SER A 321 2.79 3.89 -6.33
N PRO A 322 3.74 3.70 -5.40
CA PRO A 322 3.46 3.71 -3.97
C PRO A 322 2.90 5.06 -3.48
N SER A 323 3.11 6.14 -4.24
CA SER A 323 2.64 7.50 -3.92
C SER A 323 1.27 7.84 -4.48
N VAL A 324 0.59 6.92 -5.19
CA VAL A 324 -0.74 7.20 -5.74
C VAL A 324 -1.71 7.43 -4.59
N PRO A 325 -2.48 8.54 -4.58
CA PRO A 325 -3.45 8.78 -3.54
C PRO A 325 -4.63 7.83 -3.67
N VAL A 326 -5.06 7.32 -2.51
CA VAL A 326 -6.19 6.43 -2.34
C VAL A 326 -7.23 7.14 -1.48
N ILE A 327 -8.41 7.36 -2.04
CA ILE A 327 -9.58 7.83 -1.29
C ILE A 327 -10.46 6.63 -1.02
N TRP A 328 -10.63 6.30 0.25
CA TRP A 328 -11.45 5.19 0.68
C TRP A 328 -12.79 5.69 1.23
N TYR A 329 -13.86 5.26 0.61
CA TYR A 329 -15.22 5.45 1.05
C TYR A 329 -15.68 4.22 1.82
N THR A 330 -16.13 4.42 3.04
CA THR A 330 -16.80 3.38 3.83
C THR A 330 -18.25 3.78 4.01
N GLY A 331 -19.15 3.01 3.39
CA GLY A 331 -20.58 3.16 3.66
C GLY A 331 -20.86 2.61 5.06
N SER A 332 -21.37 3.44 5.95
CA SER A 332 -21.63 3.02 7.32
C SER A 332 -22.88 2.12 7.39
N HIS A 333 -22.81 1.14 8.26
CA HIS A 333 -23.92 0.28 8.63
C HIS A 333 -24.71 0.93 9.76
N GLU A 334 -26.04 0.82 9.73
CA GLU A 334 -26.92 1.28 10.83
C GLU A 334 -26.54 0.65 12.19
N GLU A 335 -25.73 -0.41 12.20
CA GLU A 335 -25.33 -1.18 13.37
C GLU A 335 -23.89 -0.90 13.87
N PHE A 336 -22.99 -0.39 13.03
CA PHE A 336 -21.56 -0.25 13.35
C PHE A 336 -20.98 1.11 12.99
N GLN A 337 -20.22 1.67 13.92
CA GLN A 337 -19.43 2.89 13.72
C GLN A 337 -17.95 2.55 13.41
N PRO A 338 -17.41 2.87 12.22
CA PRO A 338 -16.09 2.42 11.79
C PRO A 338 -14.96 3.32 12.29
N ALA A 339 -14.02 2.86 13.10
CA ALA A 339 -12.84 3.65 13.50
C ALA A 339 -11.60 3.21 12.73
N SER A 340 -10.76 4.15 12.29
CA SER A 340 -9.46 3.79 11.71
C SER A 340 -8.61 3.09 12.77
N ALA A 341 -7.96 2.00 12.38
CA ALA A 341 -6.98 1.30 13.22
C ALA A 341 -5.53 1.61 12.80
N SER A 342 -5.33 2.26 11.65
CA SER A 342 -4.00 2.62 11.13
C SER A 342 -3.80 4.13 11.06
N SER A 343 -2.55 4.54 11.32
CA SER A 343 -2.06 5.90 11.08
C SER A 343 -1.84 6.24 9.61
N ASP A 344 -1.84 5.23 8.73
CA ASP A 344 -1.52 5.39 7.31
C ASP A 344 -2.70 5.96 6.51
N PHE A 345 -3.90 5.90 7.10
CA PHE A 345 -5.12 6.48 6.54
C PHE A 345 -5.71 7.54 7.48
N ILE A 346 -5.90 8.74 6.95
CA ILE A 346 -6.44 9.89 7.68
C ILE A 346 -7.94 9.98 7.41
N SER A 347 -8.77 10.06 8.46
CA SER A 347 -10.21 10.29 8.29
C SER A 347 -10.50 11.75 7.90
N LEU A 348 -11.21 11.95 6.79
CA LEU A 348 -11.62 13.27 6.29
C LEU A 348 -12.96 13.74 6.89
N THR A 349 -13.79 12.80 7.34
CA THR A 349 -15.13 13.06 7.91
C THR A 349 -15.12 13.23 9.42
N ARG A 350 -14.04 12.88 10.13
CA ARG A 350 -14.01 12.98 11.60
C ARG A 350 -13.32 14.25 12.05
N HIS A 351 -14.11 15.30 12.23
CA HIS A 351 -13.64 16.56 12.79
C HIS A 351 -14.47 17.00 14.00
N TRP A 352 -13.78 17.57 14.98
CA TRP A 352 -14.38 18.13 16.20
C TRP A 352 -15.47 19.16 15.93
N SER A 353 -15.40 19.85 14.78
CA SER A 353 -16.41 20.81 14.36
C SER A 353 -17.80 20.18 14.16
N MET A 354 -17.91 18.87 13.91
CA MET A 354 -19.20 18.18 13.82
C MET A 354 -19.89 17.95 15.17
N LEU A 355 -19.14 18.02 16.29
CA LEU A 355 -19.70 17.84 17.63
C LEU A 355 -20.41 19.09 18.17
N LEU A 356 -20.19 20.24 17.53
CA LEU A 356 -20.87 21.48 17.91
C LEU A 356 -22.27 21.50 17.28
N PRO A 357 -23.31 21.97 18.01
CA PRO A 357 -24.67 22.10 17.47
C PRO A 357 -24.78 23.10 16.30
N TRP A 358 -23.72 23.88 16.04
CA TRP A 358 -23.57 24.75 14.86
C TRP A 358 -22.49 24.25 13.89
N GLY A 359 -22.09 22.99 14.03
CA GLY A 359 -21.11 22.34 13.18
C GLY A 359 -21.56 22.26 11.73
N GLU A 360 -20.60 22.33 10.81
CA GLU A 360 -20.86 22.04 9.40
C GLU A 360 -21.24 20.55 9.25
N ASN A 361 -22.23 20.27 8.39
CA ASN A 361 -22.61 18.89 8.06
C ASN A 361 -21.41 18.08 7.58
N ALA A 362 -21.36 16.80 7.94
CA ALA A 362 -20.26 15.91 7.57
C ALA A 362 -19.93 15.92 6.08
N ARG A 363 -20.99 15.95 5.28
CA ARG A 363 -20.95 16.08 3.83
C ARG A 363 -20.25 17.35 3.35
N ARG A 364 -20.50 18.52 3.96
CA ARG A 364 -19.87 19.78 3.53
C ARG A 364 -18.37 19.81 3.80
N ILE A 365 -17.94 19.24 4.94
CA ILE A 365 -16.53 19.12 5.28
C ILE A 365 -15.84 18.14 4.33
N ALA A 366 -16.46 16.97 4.09
CA ALA A 366 -16.01 15.99 3.12
C ALA A 366 -15.86 16.61 1.72
N ASP A 367 -16.87 17.30 1.20
CA ASP A 367 -16.85 17.94 -0.12
C ASP A 367 -15.72 18.96 -0.24
N ARG A 368 -15.46 19.74 0.82
CA ARG A 368 -14.37 20.73 0.83
C ARG A 368 -13.00 20.07 0.83
N GLN A 369 -12.80 19.04 1.65
CA GLN A 369 -11.54 18.30 1.72
C GLN A 369 -11.28 17.54 0.42
N LEU A 370 -12.33 16.93 -0.15
CA LEU A 370 -12.27 16.25 -1.44
C LEU A 370 -11.90 17.21 -2.56
N LYS A 371 -12.54 18.40 -2.63
CA LYS A 371 -12.16 19.45 -3.59
C LYS A 371 -10.70 19.88 -3.44
N ALA A 372 -10.18 19.94 -2.21
CA ALA A 372 -8.78 20.26 -1.99
C ALA A 372 -7.86 19.15 -2.52
N ILE A 373 -8.17 17.88 -2.23
CA ILE A 373 -7.40 16.71 -2.69
C ILE A 373 -7.45 16.57 -4.21
N LEU A 374 -8.59 16.86 -4.84
CA LEU A 374 -8.79 16.75 -6.27
C LEU A 374 -8.28 17.97 -7.06
N SER A 375 -8.02 19.10 -6.41
CA SER A 375 -7.57 20.34 -7.05
C SER A 375 -6.32 20.25 -7.94
N PRO A 376 -5.30 19.38 -7.70
CA PRO A 376 -4.13 19.30 -8.56
C PRO A 376 -4.37 18.48 -9.84
N TYR A 377 -5.51 17.80 -9.97
CA TYR A 377 -5.81 16.93 -11.11
C TYR A 377 -6.46 17.70 -12.28
N PRO A 378 -6.37 17.18 -13.52
CA PRO A 378 -7.12 17.69 -14.66
C PRO A 378 -8.63 17.77 -14.38
N THR A 379 -9.30 18.80 -14.92
CA THR A 379 -10.72 19.06 -14.67
C THR A 379 -11.63 17.89 -15.04
N GLU A 380 -11.25 17.10 -16.04
CA GLU A 380 -12.01 15.93 -16.47
C GLU A 380 -11.97 14.81 -15.42
N LEU A 381 -10.78 14.52 -14.87
CA LEU A 381 -10.61 13.58 -13.76
C LEU A 381 -11.33 14.05 -12.49
N GLN A 382 -11.29 15.35 -12.21
CA GLN A 382 -12.03 15.94 -11.10
C GLN A 382 -13.54 15.68 -11.25
N LEU A 383 -14.11 15.96 -12.42
CA LEU A 383 -15.53 15.77 -12.68
C LEU A 383 -15.92 14.29 -12.51
N ALA A 384 -15.17 13.38 -13.14
CA ALA A 384 -15.42 11.94 -13.04
C ALA A 384 -15.34 11.41 -11.59
N ALA A 385 -14.33 11.85 -10.83
CA ALA A 385 -14.19 11.47 -9.42
C ALA A 385 -15.30 12.07 -8.55
N THR A 386 -15.68 13.33 -8.77
CA THR A 386 -16.77 13.96 -8.01
C THR A 386 -18.12 13.35 -8.30
N GLU A 387 -18.44 13.03 -9.56
CA GLU A 387 -19.70 12.40 -9.94
C GLU A 387 -19.82 11.01 -9.29
N THR A 388 -18.77 10.19 -9.36
CA THR A 388 -18.76 8.88 -8.73
C THR A 388 -18.89 8.98 -7.20
N LEU A 389 -18.17 9.89 -6.55
CA LEU A 389 -18.28 10.10 -5.11
C LEU A 389 -19.66 10.65 -4.70
N ASP A 390 -20.25 11.57 -5.46
CA ASP A 390 -21.59 12.09 -5.20
C ASP A 390 -22.64 10.98 -5.27
N THR A 391 -22.54 10.06 -6.24
CA THR A 391 -23.44 8.91 -6.30
C THR A 391 -23.28 7.98 -5.11
N TRP A 392 -22.05 7.81 -4.59
CA TRP A 392 -21.79 6.97 -3.42
C TRP A 392 -22.33 7.61 -2.14
N ILE A 393 -22.07 8.91 -1.95
CA ILE A 393 -22.54 9.69 -0.80
C ILE A 393 -24.07 9.77 -0.80
N ALA A 394 -24.71 9.93 -1.97
CA ALA A 394 -26.17 9.96 -2.06
C ALA A 394 -26.82 8.60 -1.73
N ALA A 395 -26.07 7.50 -1.86
CA ALA A 395 -26.59 6.15 -1.63
C ALA A 395 -26.61 5.74 -0.15
N SER A 396 -25.95 6.46 0.76
CA SER A 396 -25.98 6.12 2.19
C SER A 396 -25.96 7.35 3.10
N ASP A 397 -26.88 7.37 4.08
CA ASP A 397 -27.05 8.49 5.01
C ASP A 397 -25.84 8.73 5.93
N HIS A 398 -25.04 7.70 6.17
CA HIS A 398 -23.84 7.77 6.99
C HIS A 398 -22.64 7.24 6.22
N HIS A 399 -21.61 8.07 6.07
CA HIS A 399 -20.41 7.77 5.32
C HIS A 399 -19.18 8.27 6.06
N ASP A 400 -18.13 7.45 6.05
CA ASP A 400 -16.81 7.85 6.52
C ASP A 400 -15.82 7.78 5.35
N LEU A 401 -15.10 8.87 5.14
CA LEU A 401 -14.07 8.99 4.10
C LEU A 401 -12.69 8.95 4.74
N PHE A 402 -11.80 8.19 4.11
CA PHE A 402 -10.40 8.09 4.50
C PHE A 402 -9.51 8.45 3.31
N PHE A 403 -8.35 9.03 3.59
CA PHE A 403 -7.35 9.40 2.61
C PHE A 403 -6.01 8.79 3.00
N GLY A 404 -5.35 8.14 2.05
CA GLY A 404 -4.03 7.53 2.23
C GLY A 404 -3.28 7.38 0.92
N ALA A 405 -2.18 6.65 0.95
CA ALA A 405 -1.37 6.34 -0.23
C ALA A 405 -1.49 4.86 -0.59
N ALA A 406 -1.24 4.52 -1.85
CA ALA A 406 -1.29 3.14 -2.34
C ALA A 406 -0.34 2.21 -1.57
N ALA A 407 0.80 2.72 -1.10
CA ALA A 407 1.76 2.01 -0.26
C ALA A 407 1.16 1.45 1.05
N ALA A 408 0.08 2.05 1.57
CA ALA A 408 -0.58 1.57 2.78
C ALA A 408 -1.35 0.24 2.55
N GLY A 409 -1.67 -0.09 1.29
CA GLY A 409 -2.33 -1.35 0.93
C GLY A 409 -3.76 -1.44 1.45
N ALA A 410 -3.97 -2.25 2.49
CA ALA A 410 -5.27 -2.55 3.08
C ALA A 410 -5.67 -1.50 4.14
N LEU A 411 -6.97 -1.25 4.30
CA LEU A 411 -7.50 -0.34 5.32
C LEU A 411 -7.95 -1.13 6.56
N PRO A 412 -7.20 -1.09 7.68
CA PRO A 412 -7.65 -1.72 8.91
C PRO A 412 -8.64 -0.80 9.65
N LEU A 413 -9.82 -1.32 9.97
CA LEU A 413 -10.88 -0.65 10.69
C LEU A 413 -11.30 -1.44 11.93
N ASN A 414 -11.57 -0.71 13.01
CA ASN A 414 -12.27 -1.22 14.18
C ASN A 414 -13.76 -0.85 14.08
N LEU A 415 -14.60 -1.85 13.90
CA LEU A 415 -16.05 -1.70 13.83
C LEU A 415 -16.65 -1.74 15.24
N ILE A 416 -17.11 -0.56 15.65
CA ILE A 416 -17.89 -0.11 16.80
C ILE A 416 -19.38 -0.51 16.86
N PRO A 417 -19.86 -1.65 17.40
CA PRO A 417 -21.31 -1.85 17.51
C PRO A 417 -21.95 -0.74 18.35
N PHE A 418 -23.05 -0.15 17.87
CA PHE A 418 -23.75 0.93 18.59
C PHE A 418 -24.20 0.52 20.00
N VAL A 419 -24.52 -0.77 20.21
CA VAL A 419 -24.87 -1.32 21.52
C VAL A 419 -23.74 -1.14 22.53
N SER A 420 -22.48 -1.35 22.11
CA SER A 420 -21.31 -1.13 22.96
C SER A 420 -21.13 0.35 23.30
N LEU A 421 -21.38 1.25 22.34
CA LEU A 421 -21.31 2.70 22.55
C LEU A 421 -22.42 3.21 23.49
N LEU A 422 -23.62 2.65 23.38
CA LEU A 422 -24.72 2.90 24.32
C LEU A 422 -24.38 2.38 25.72
N LEU A 423 -23.80 1.19 25.83
CA LEU A 423 -23.35 0.63 27.10
C LEU A 423 -22.25 1.50 27.74
N LEU A 424 -21.35 2.06 26.94
CA LEU A 424 -20.39 3.06 27.39
C LEU A 424 -21.10 4.30 27.94
N SER A 425 -22.08 4.84 27.23
CA SER A 425 -22.86 5.99 27.72
C SER A 425 -23.55 5.69 29.07
N ALA A 426 -24.10 4.48 29.21
CA ALA A 426 -24.80 4.06 30.41
C ALA A 426 -23.85 3.85 31.59
N THR A 427 -22.69 3.22 31.36
CA THR A 427 -21.65 3.05 32.39
C THR A 427 -21.09 4.40 32.84
N VAL A 428 -20.80 5.32 31.93
CA VAL A 428 -20.41 6.71 32.26
C VAL A 428 -21.49 7.40 33.08
N CYS A 429 -22.77 7.26 32.70
CA CYS A 429 -23.90 7.81 33.45
C CYS A 429 -23.95 7.27 34.89
N VAL A 430 -23.83 5.96 35.08
CA VAL A 430 -23.85 5.32 36.41
C VAL A 430 -22.65 5.76 37.25
N ILE A 431 -21.45 5.75 36.68
CA ILE A 431 -20.23 6.19 37.38
C ILE A 431 -20.36 7.65 37.80
N PHE A 432 -20.78 8.52 36.88
CA PHE A 432 -20.97 9.94 37.16
C PHE A 432 -22.01 10.16 38.26
N PHE A 433 -23.12 9.43 38.21
CA PHE A 433 -24.17 9.46 39.21
C PHE A 433 -23.64 9.02 40.59
N VAL A 434 -22.96 7.87 40.67
CA VAL A 434 -22.41 7.34 41.93
C VAL A 434 -21.37 8.30 42.53
N VAL A 435 -20.41 8.77 41.73
CA VAL A 435 -19.37 9.71 42.17
C VAL A 435 -20.01 11.01 42.70
N SER A 436 -20.96 11.57 41.96
CA SER A 436 -21.65 12.81 42.34
C SER A 436 -22.63 12.65 43.51
N SER A 437 -23.10 11.43 43.76
CA SER A 437 -23.97 11.07 44.88
C SER A 437 -23.17 10.86 46.17
N VAL A 438 -22.01 10.18 46.09
CA VAL A 438 -21.08 10.00 47.22
C VAL A 438 -20.46 11.34 47.61
N LEU A 439 -20.03 12.14 46.62
CA LEU A 439 -19.48 13.47 46.82
C LEU A 439 -20.57 14.54 46.95
N ARG A 440 -21.66 14.27 47.68
CA ARG A 440 -22.83 15.16 47.79
C ARG A 440 -22.49 16.58 48.28
N ARG A 441 -21.39 16.74 49.03
CA ARG A 441 -20.90 18.04 49.53
C ARG A 441 -20.15 18.87 48.47
N ILE A 442 -19.73 18.26 47.37
CA ILE A 442 -19.00 18.94 46.29
C ILE A 442 -20.01 19.43 45.26
N THR A 443 -19.79 20.64 44.74
CA THR A 443 -20.59 21.20 43.64
C THR A 443 -20.41 20.35 42.38
N ILE A 444 -21.48 20.19 41.59
CA ILE A 444 -21.48 19.39 40.34
C ILE A 444 -20.43 19.92 39.33
N ILE A 445 -19.98 21.16 39.51
CA ILE A 445 -18.97 21.84 38.68
C ILE A 445 -17.61 21.13 38.75
N VAL A 446 -17.19 20.63 39.92
CA VAL A 446 -15.86 20.00 40.08
C VAL A 446 -15.72 18.70 39.26
N PRO A 447 -16.63 17.70 39.35
CA PRO A 447 -16.53 16.50 38.52
C PRO A 447 -16.71 16.80 37.04
N LEU A 448 -17.49 17.81 36.65
CA LEU A 448 -17.59 18.27 35.25
C LEU A 448 -16.26 18.82 34.73
N LEU A 449 -15.57 19.66 35.52
CA LEU A 449 -14.26 20.19 35.16
C LEU A 449 -13.20 19.08 35.03
N LEU A 450 -13.20 18.10 35.94
CA LEU A 450 -12.29 16.96 35.85
C LEU A 450 -12.52 16.13 34.59
N ILE A 451 -13.77 15.89 34.21
CA ILE A 451 -14.11 15.19 32.96
C ILE A 451 -13.68 16.02 31.74
N GLY A 452 -13.91 17.34 31.76
CA GLY A 452 -13.46 18.23 30.71
C GLY A 452 -11.93 18.25 30.53
N CYS A 453 -11.18 18.36 31.63
CA CYS A 453 -9.72 18.30 31.61
C CYS A 453 -9.22 16.93 31.16
N GLY A 454 -9.82 15.84 31.67
CA GLY A 454 -9.48 14.47 31.26
C GLY A 454 -9.76 14.22 29.78
N ALA A 455 -10.88 14.73 29.27
CA ALA A 455 -11.21 14.67 27.85
C ALA A 455 -10.15 15.40 27.02
N LEU A 456 -9.79 16.64 27.37
CA LEU A 456 -8.74 17.40 26.65
C LEU A 456 -7.39 16.67 26.64
N VAL A 457 -6.97 16.08 27.76
CA VAL A 457 -5.73 15.28 27.82
C VAL A 457 -5.84 14.06 26.92
N ALA A 458 -6.96 13.33 26.97
CA ALA A 458 -7.17 12.19 26.09
C ALA A 458 -7.17 12.60 24.61
N CYS A 459 -7.67 13.80 24.27
CA CYS A 459 -7.69 14.32 22.90
C CYS A 459 -6.29 14.55 22.34
N LEU A 460 -5.34 14.99 23.19
CA LEU A 460 -3.95 15.17 22.79
C LEU A 460 -3.24 13.83 22.55
N ILE A 461 -3.64 12.78 23.25
CA ILE A 461 -2.99 11.47 23.18
C ILE A 461 -3.58 10.61 22.06
N VAL A 462 -4.92 10.57 21.94
CA VAL A 462 -5.62 9.73 20.96
C VAL A 462 -6.81 10.50 20.35
N PRO A 463 -6.58 11.38 19.37
CA PRO A 463 -7.60 12.31 18.86
C PRO A 463 -8.78 11.62 18.16
N GLU A 464 -8.53 10.52 17.45
CA GLU A 464 -9.57 9.82 16.67
C GLU A 464 -10.57 9.08 17.56
N TRP A 465 -10.07 8.34 18.55
CA TRP A 465 -10.91 7.61 19.49
C TRP A 465 -11.68 8.55 20.42
N THR A 466 -11.06 9.65 20.83
CA THR A 466 -11.75 10.64 21.66
C THR A 466 -12.84 11.37 20.90
N SER A 467 -12.63 11.71 19.63
CA SER A 467 -13.68 12.28 18.76
C SER A 467 -14.87 11.33 18.62
N LEU A 468 -14.62 10.02 18.43
CA LEU A 468 -15.67 9.01 18.34
C LEU A 468 -16.45 8.82 19.65
N LEU A 469 -15.77 8.80 20.79
CA LEU A 469 -16.40 8.51 22.10
C LEU A 469 -17.04 9.74 22.75
N SER A 470 -16.56 10.95 22.43
CA SER A 470 -17.01 12.23 22.98
C SER A 470 -18.54 12.40 23.04
N PRO A 471 -19.31 12.17 21.96
CA PRO A 471 -20.76 12.38 22.01
C PRO A 471 -21.45 11.43 23.00
N TYR A 472 -21.02 10.17 23.08
CA TYR A 472 -21.60 9.18 24.00
C TYR A 472 -21.24 9.46 25.46
N VAL A 473 -20.01 9.90 25.72
CA VAL A 473 -19.57 10.33 27.05
C VAL A 473 -20.35 11.57 27.49
N ALA A 474 -20.50 12.56 26.61
CA ALA A 474 -21.27 13.78 26.89
C ALA A 474 -22.73 13.46 27.21
N MET A 475 -23.39 12.60 26.42
CA MET A 475 -24.76 12.16 26.69
C MET A 475 -24.87 11.44 28.04
N GLY A 476 -23.93 10.54 28.35
CA GLY A 476 -23.88 9.87 29.65
C GLY A 476 -23.75 10.85 30.82
N VAL A 477 -22.90 11.87 30.70
CA VAL A 477 -22.72 12.92 31.70
C VAL A 477 -23.97 13.79 31.85
N VAL A 478 -24.66 14.13 30.76
CA VAL A 478 -25.91 14.91 30.81
C VAL A 478 -27.00 14.12 31.54
N PHE A 479 -27.23 12.85 31.17
CA PHE A 479 -28.21 12.00 31.84
C PHE A 479 -27.86 11.77 33.32
N GLY A 480 -26.58 11.56 33.63
CA GLY A 480 -26.09 11.45 35.01
C GLY A 480 -26.34 12.73 35.81
N SER A 481 -26.07 13.89 35.21
CA SER A 481 -26.30 15.21 35.83
C SER A 481 -27.77 15.44 36.16
N VAL A 482 -28.67 15.17 35.21
CA VAL A 482 -30.13 15.28 35.42
C VAL A 482 -30.58 14.33 36.54
N SER A 483 -30.07 13.10 36.55
CA SER A 483 -30.39 12.09 37.58
C SER A 483 -29.94 12.53 38.98
N VAL A 484 -28.73 13.10 39.10
CA VAL A 484 -28.21 13.64 40.37
C VAL A 484 -29.03 14.84 40.83
N ILE A 485 -29.38 15.76 39.93
CA ILE A 485 -30.22 16.92 40.25
C ILE A 485 -31.58 16.45 40.79
N PHE A 486 -32.20 15.48 40.12
CA PHE A 486 -33.47 14.91 40.56
C PHE A 486 -33.36 14.22 41.93
N GLN A 487 -32.29 13.44 42.16
CA GLN A 487 -32.03 12.80 43.46
C GLN A 487 -31.84 13.83 44.59
N ARG A 488 -31.09 14.91 44.33
CA ARG A 488 -30.86 16.00 45.30
C ARG A 488 -32.17 16.74 45.62
N LEU A 489 -32.96 17.08 44.60
CA LEU A 489 -34.26 17.73 44.76
C LEU A 489 -35.26 16.88 45.57
N ILE A 490 -35.30 15.57 45.35
CA ILE A 490 -36.19 14.66 46.09
C ILE A 490 -35.69 14.39 47.52
N SER A 491 -34.37 14.21 47.69
CA SER A 491 -33.79 13.98 49.02
C SER A 491 -33.93 15.20 49.94
N ASP A 492 -33.79 16.41 49.40
CA ASP A 492 -34.00 17.64 50.17
C ASP A 492 -35.47 17.83 50.56
N ARG A 493 -36.41 17.31 49.76
CA ARG A 493 -37.83 17.24 50.14
C ARG A 493 -38.11 16.20 51.23
N ARG A 494 -37.43 15.04 51.21
CA ARG A 494 -37.57 14.00 52.25
C ARG A 494 -36.86 14.32 53.57
N MET A 495 -35.89 15.24 53.57
CA MET A 495 -35.20 15.72 54.77
C MET A 495 -35.90 16.91 55.47
N ARG A 496 -36.96 17.47 54.89
CA ARG A 496 -37.88 18.36 55.62
C ARG A 496 -39.03 17.56 56.24
N PHE A 497 -38.69 16.52 57.00
CA PHE A 497 -39.44 16.38 58.24
C PHE A 497 -38.98 17.53 59.11
N PRO A 498 -39.86 18.42 59.60
CA PRO A 498 -39.45 19.31 60.66
C PRO A 498 -38.82 18.41 61.73
N LYS A 499 -37.54 18.65 62.05
CA LYS A 499 -37.03 18.26 63.37
C LYS A 499 -38.13 18.69 64.32
N ALA A 500 -38.75 17.75 65.01
CA ALA A 500 -39.65 18.04 66.09
C ALA A 500 -38.87 18.95 67.05
N SER A 501 -39.11 20.24 66.94
CA SER A 501 -38.61 21.24 67.87
C SER A 501 -39.21 20.85 69.20
N GLN A 502 -38.37 20.37 70.11
CA GLN A 502 -38.73 20.15 71.52
C GLN A 502 -40.08 19.46 71.72
N VAL A 503 -40.11 18.14 71.58
CA VAL A 503 -41.08 17.33 72.32
C VAL A 503 -40.65 17.36 73.79
N GLY A 504 -40.95 18.47 74.46
CA GLY A 504 -41.39 18.37 75.84
C GLY A 504 -42.80 17.82 75.82
N GLU A 505 -43.12 16.97 76.79
CA GLU A 505 -44.43 16.34 77.02
C GLU A 505 -44.63 14.99 76.29
N TYR A 506 -44.12 13.94 76.94
CA TYR A 506 -44.73 12.62 76.86
C TYR A 506 -46.13 12.68 77.51
N PRO A 507 -47.18 12.11 76.90
CA PRO A 507 -48.49 12.04 77.55
C PRO A 507 -48.45 10.93 78.60
N THR A 508 -48.21 11.28 79.86
CA THR A 508 -48.46 10.35 80.97
C THR A 508 -49.96 10.30 81.23
N VAL A 509 -50.58 9.23 80.74
CA VAL A 509 -51.89 8.74 81.15
C VAL A 509 -51.76 8.29 82.60
N PHE A 510 -51.80 9.20 83.57
CA PHE A 510 -52.23 9.01 84.98
C PHE A 510 -52.07 10.38 85.66
N GLY A 511 -53.20 10.97 86.04
CA GLY A 511 -53.23 12.30 86.66
C GLY A 511 -52.67 12.30 88.08
N TYR A 512 -52.32 13.49 88.57
CA TYR A 512 -52.94 14.09 89.74
C TYR A 512 -52.66 15.60 89.77
N SER A 513 -53.70 16.34 90.13
CA SER A 513 -53.71 17.76 90.44
C SER A 513 -52.92 18.03 91.73
N GLY A 514 -52.09 19.08 91.72
CA GLY A 514 -51.29 19.52 92.86
C GLY A 514 -51.07 21.02 92.82
N MET A 515 -52.08 21.74 93.29
CA MET A 515 -52.13 23.17 93.56
C MET A 515 -51.03 23.61 94.56
N LEU A 516 -50.59 24.88 94.44
CA LEU A 516 -49.77 25.69 95.39
C LEU A 516 -48.25 25.46 95.31
N SER A 517 -47.38 26.48 95.26
CA SER A 517 -47.42 27.79 95.92
C SER A 517 -46.48 28.84 95.28
N HIS A 518 -46.94 30.09 95.31
CA HIS A 518 -46.20 31.34 95.11
C HIS A 518 -45.04 31.54 96.11
N ALA A 519 -43.94 32.15 95.65
CA ALA A 519 -43.08 33.15 96.34
C ALA A 519 -41.96 33.58 95.35
N ILE A 520 -41.99 34.73 94.68
CA ILE A 520 -41.66 36.12 95.12
C ILE A 520 -40.32 36.24 95.85
N THR A 521 -39.31 36.79 95.16
CA THR A 521 -38.30 37.81 95.58
C THR A 521 -37.23 37.87 94.46
N GLU A 522 -36.65 38.97 94.00
CA GLU A 522 -36.85 40.42 94.06
C GLU A 522 -35.94 41.03 92.95
N ARG A 523 -36.32 42.20 92.44
CA ARG A 523 -35.64 43.09 91.46
C ARG A 523 -34.34 43.72 92.10
N PRO A 524 -33.50 44.59 91.47
CA PRO A 524 -33.64 45.23 90.15
C PRO A 524 -32.37 45.54 89.31
N GLU A 525 -32.69 45.89 88.05
CA GLU A 525 -32.11 46.92 87.14
C GLU A 525 -30.66 46.93 86.61
N PRO A 526 -30.50 47.30 85.32
CA PRO A 526 -29.22 47.50 84.64
C PRO A 526 -28.81 48.98 84.50
N ALA A 527 -27.54 49.16 84.11
CA ALA A 527 -26.95 50.26 83.35
C ALA A 527 -26.70 51.62 84.05
N ALA A 528 -25.43 52.03 84.07
CA ALA A 528 -24.97 53.23 83.35
C ALA A 528 -23.43 53.28 83.25
N ALA A 529 -22.97 53.74 82.09
CA ALA A 529 -21.60 54.02 81.62
C ALA A 529 -20.85 55.07 82.51
N PRO A 530 -19.64 55.61 82.22
CA PRO A 530 -18.89 55.64 80.95
C PRO A 530 -17.33 55.62 81.12
N SER A 531 -16.62 56.14 80.12
CA SER A 531 -15.16 56.33 80.00
C SER A 531 -14.42 55.11 79.46
N GLY A 532 -13.55 55.20 78.47
CA GLY A 532 -12.84 56.35 77.92
C GLY A 532 -11.39 55.94 77.74
N THR A 533 -10.82 56.31 76.60
CA THR A 533 -9.39 56.45 76.29
C THR A 533 -8.59 55.25 75.73
N LYS A 534 -7.79 55.62 74.70
CA LYS A 534 -6.61 54.99 74.08
C LYS A 534 -6.90 53.85 73.09
N SER A 535 -6.88 54.10 71.78
CA SER A 535 -5.79 54.55 70.90
C SER A 535 -4.65 53.53 70.74
N ASP A 536 -4.45 53.21 69.46
CA ASP A 536 -3.17 53.01 68.78
C ASP A 536 -2.63 51.58 68.49
N PHE A 537 -2.18 51.51 67.23
CA PHE A 537 -1.13 50.65 66.65
C PHE A 537 -1.50 49.31 65.97
N ASN A 538 -1.76 49.41 64.66
CA ASN A 538 -0.94 48.89 63.54
C ASN A 538 0.01 47.70 63.81
N VAL A 539 -0.03 46.67 62.96
CA VAL A 539 0.96 46.39 61.89
C VAL A 539 0.57 45.10 61.12
N SER A 540 0.97 45.13 59.85
CA SER A 540 0.73 44.30 58.67
C SER A 540 1.23 42.85 58.66
N SER A 541 0.72 42.12 57.66
CA SER A 541 1.42 41.18 56.75
C SER A 541 2.22 40.01 57.35
N PHE A 542 1.91 38.78 56.93
CA PHE A 542 2.80 37.92 56.11
C PHE A 542 2.06 36.62 55.71
N VAL A 543 2.15 36.32 54.41
CA VAL A 543 1.81 35.06 53.69
C VAL A 543 0.33 34.73 53.50
#